data_AF-A0AA87UR35-F1
#
_entry.id   AF-A0AA87UR35-F1
#
_cell.length_a   1.000
_cell.length_b   1.000
_cell.length_c   1.000
_cell.angle_alpha   90.00
_cell.angle_beta   90.00
_cell.angle_gamma   90.00
#
_symmetry.space_group_name_H-M   'P 1'
#
loop_
_entity.id
_entity.type
_entity.pdbx_description
1 polymer ?
#
loop_
_entity_poly.entity_id
_entity_poly.type
_entity_poly.pdbx_seq_one_letter_code
_entity_poly.pdbx_strand_id
1 'polypeptide(L)'
;MGFAINCQERAIHIEERDGYDVEIVIDLDRSISQYVASSVKVSRRSEGSEVTAKVLRTVTVQEVIAEVALRDLVTIDESGLSEDTPPVSALEWLEDVKAGGLEALRAVELKPGEEADDTEVVGMIYTLAKLGNWPPLATVATYLGVSQSTATRMVARARKENRWFRDNWFRDG
;
A
#
# COMPACT_ATOMS: atom_id res chain seq x y z
N MET A 1 18.51 -8.56 -7.74
CA MET A 1 17.96 -7.33 -8.37
C MET A 1 16.49 -7.35 -8.02
N GLY A 2 16.08 -6.49 -7.08
CA GLY A 2 14.83 -6.65 -6.31
C GLY A 2 13.68 -5.80 -6.85
N PHE A 3 12.50 -5.99 -6.26
CA PHE A 3 11.26 -5.25 -6.56
C PHE A 3 11.44 -3.74 -6.50
N ALA A 4 10.72 -2.97 -7.31
CA ALA A 4 10.60 -1.51 -7.13
C ALA A 4 9.16 -1.12 -6.79
N ILE A 5 8.98 -0.15 -5.90
CA ILE A 5 7.67 0.44 -5.60
C ILE A 5 7.58 1.74 -6.40
N ASN A 6 6.58 1.82 -7.27
CA ASN A 6 6.25 3.04 -7.99
C ASN A 6 5.01 3.66 -7.35
N CYS A 7 5.01 4.98 -7.16
CA CYS A 7 3.92 5.71 -6.54
C CYS A 7 3.48 6.85 -7.44
N GLN A 8 2.18 6.95 -7.70
CA GLN A 8 1.59 8.11 -8.34
C GLN A 8 1.46 9.25 -7.31
N GLU A 9 2.09 10.40 -7.55
CA GLU A 9 2.12 11.51 -6.59
C GLU A 9 0.73 12.02 -6.19
N ARG A 10 -0.24 11.96 -7.11
CA ARG A 10 -1.55 12.58 -6.93
C ARG A 10 -2.64 11.87 -7.70
N ALA A 11 -3.82 11.76 -7.10
CA ALA A 11 -5.05 11.36 -7.78
C ALA A 11 -6.25 12.19 -7.32
N ILE A 12 -7.30 12.16 -8.14
CA ILE A 12 -8.61 12.70 -7.79
C ILE A 12 -9.58 11.54 -7.85
N HIS A 13 -10.13 11.18 -6.70
CA HIS A 13 -11.18 10.18 -6.59
C HIS A 13 -12.53 10.88 -6.54
N ILE A 14 -13.48 10.41 -7.35
CA ILE A 14 -14.85 10.93 -7.39
C ILE A 14 -15.80 9.77 -7.17
N GLU A 15 -16.68 9.88 -6.19
CA GLU A 15 -17.75 8.93 -5.93
C GLU A 15 -19.10 9.62 -5.77
N GLU A 16 -20.17 8.88 -6.04
CA GLU A 16 -21.52 9.27 -5.71
C GLU A 16 -21.92 8.63 -4.36
N ARG A 17 -22.39 9.45 -3.42
CA ARG A 17 -22.88 8.97 -2.12
C ARG A 17 -24.14 9.73 -1.75
N ASP A 18 -25.25 9.01 -1.58
CA ASP A 18 -26.55 9.56 -1.11
C ASP A 18 -27.04 10.82 -1.86
N GLY A 19 -26.82 10.91 -3.18
CA GLY A 19 -27.22 12.06 -4.00
C GLY A 19 -26.25 13.26 -3.95
N TYR A 20 -25.04 13.03 -3.46
CA TYR A 20 -23.93 13.99 -3.48
C TYR A 20 -22.78 13.45 -4.33
N ASP A 21 -22.10 14.37 -5.01
CA ASP A 21 -20.81 14.10 -5.63
C ASP A 21 -19.72 14.44 -4.61
N VAL A 22 -18.88 13.46 -4.28
CA VAL A 22 -17.75 13.59 -3.36
C VAL A 22 -16.47 13.48 -4.17
N GLU A 23 -15.67 14.55 -4.15
CA GLU A 23 -14.38 14.65 -4.82
C GLU A 23 -13.27 14.71 -3.75
N ILE A 24 -12.34 13.77 -3.78
CA ILE A 24 -11.22 13.66 -2.85
C ILE A 24 -9.92 13.77 -3.65
N VAL A 25 -9.13 14.79 -3.37
CA VAL A 25 -7.76 14.91 -3.87
C VAL A 25 -6.84 14.18 -2.92
N ILE A 26 -6.17 13.16 -3.43
CA ILE A 26 -5.24 12.30 -2.70
C ILE A 26 -3.83 12.65 -3.18
N ASP A 27 -2.95 13.05 -2.27
CA ASP A 27 -1.54 13.34 -2.55
C ASP A 27 -0.64 12.41 -1.71
N LEU A 28 0.53 12.07 -2.24
CA LEU A 28 1.58 11.39 -1.48
C LEU A 28 2.32 12.39 -0.58
N ASP A 29 2.13 12.29 0.74
CA ASP A 29 2.95 13.03 1.70
C ASP A 29 4.25 12.26 1.97
N ARG A 30 5.32 12.68 1.30
CA ARG A 30 6.66 12.08 1.45
C ARG A 30 7.26 12.28 2.84
N SER A 31 6.84 13.30 3.61
CA SER A 31 7.37 13.58 4.96
C SER A 31 6.96 12.49 5.96
N ILE A 32 5.77 11.94 5.78
CA ILE A 32 5.25 10.82 6.58
C ILE A 32 5.20 9.50 5.80
N SER A 33 5.47 9.52 4.50
CA SER A 33 5.42 8.37 3.58
C SER A 33 4.03 7.72 3.51
N GLN A 34 2.98 8.53 3.38
CA GLN A 34 1.59 8.07 3.32
C GLN A 34 0.80 8.86 2.29
N TYR A 35 -0.23 8.25 1.69
CA TYR A 35 -1.22 9.01 0.96
C TYR A 35 -2.14 9.75 1.92
N VAL A 36 -2.44 11.01 1.64
CA VAL A 36 -3.31 11.87 2.44
C VAL A 36 -4.35 12.54 1.57
N ALA A 37 -5.52 12.86 2.12
CA ALA A 37 -6.45 13.76 1.46
C ALA A 37 -6.00 15.20 1.68
N SER A 38 -5.58 15.88 0.62
CA SER A 38 -5.26 17.31 0.67
C SER A 38 -6.49 18.20 0.47
N SER A 39 -7.54 17.66 -0.16
CA SER A 39 -8.82 18.34 -0.35
C SER A 39 -9.96 17.35 -0.40
N VAL A 40 -11.09 17.72 0.20
CA VAL A 40 -12.37 17.02 0.11
C VAL A 40 -13.43 18.04 -0.25
N LYS A 41 -14.17 17.76 -1.33
CA LYS A 41 -15.26 18.61 -1.81
C LYS A 41 -16.52 17.77 -1.93
N VAL A 42 -17.60 18.31 -1.40
CA VAL A 42 -18.92 17.69 -1.45
C VAL A 42 -19.87 18.65 -2.13
N SER A 43 -20.46 18.23 -3.24
CA SER A 43 -21.46 18.99 -3.98
C SER A 43 -22.79 18.26 -3.99
N ARG A 44 -23.87 18.99 -3.71
CA ARG A 44 -25.23 18.47 -3.95
C ARG A 44 -25.44 18.29 -5.46
N ARG A 45 -26.06 17.20 -5.86
CA ARG A 45 -26.64 17.11 -7.21
C ARG A 45 -27.92 17.95 -7.25
N SER A 46 -28.41 18.30 -8.44
CA SER A 46 -29.58 19.19 -8.61
C SER A 46 -30.84 18.71 -7.88
N GLU A 47 -30.98 17.40 -7.67
CA GLU A 47 -32.07 16.75 -6.92
C GLU A 47 -31.65 16.34 -5.49
N GLY A 48 -30.40 16.59 -5.11
CA GLY A 48 -29.84 16.26 -3.81
C GLY A 48 -30.29 17.20 -2.70
N SER A 49 -30.26 16.72 -1.47
CA SER A 49 -30.53 17.53 -0.28
C SER A 49 -29.41 18.56 -0.04
N GLU A 50 -29.67 19.52 0.85
CA GLU A 50 -28.65 20.50 1.26
C GLU A 50 -27.40 19.80 1.83
N VAL A 51 -26.21 20.31 1.50
CA VAL A 51 -24.97 19.83 2.13
C VAL A 51 -24.96 20.27 3.58
N THR A 52 -25.11 19.31 4.49
CA THR A 52 -25.10 19.56 5.93
C THR A 52 -23.88 18.93 6.59
N ALA A 53 -23.56 19.37 7.81
CA ALA A 53 -22.53 18.74 8.64
C ALA A 53 -22.79 17.24 8.88
N LYS A 54 -24.05 16.77 8.78
CA LYS A 54 -24.40 15.35 8.87
C LYS A 54 -23.85 14.57 7.68
N VAL A 55 -24.03 15.08 6.46
CA VAL A 55 -23.54 14.45 5.21
C VAL A 55 -22.02 14.46 5.17
N LEU A 56 -21.38 15.55 5.60
CA LEU A 56 -19.91 15.60 5.64
C LEU A 56 -19.30 14.49 6.51
N ARG A 57 -19.98 14.05 7.58
CA ARG A 57 -19.52 12.95 8.44
C ARG A 57 -19.71 11.56 7.83
N THR A 58 -20.52 11.42 6.78
CA THR A 58 -20.69 10.13 6.10
C THR A 58 -19.58 9.87 5.09
N VAL A 59 -18.77 10.87 4.72
CA VAL A 59 -17.61 10.71 3.84
C VAL A 59 -16.47 10.05 4.63
N THR A 60 -16.20 8.78 4.34
CA THR A 60 -15.16 7.99 5.00
C THR A 60 -13.82 8.14 4.27
N VAL A 61 -13.24 9.34 4.34
CA VAL A 61 -12.00 9.71 3.62
C VAL A 61 -10.87 8.71 3.82
N GLN A 62 -10.68 8.20 5.04
CA GLN A 62 -9.63 7.23 5.33
C GLN A 62 -9.85 5.91 4.57
N GLU A 63 -11.08 5.41 4.51
CA GLU A 63 -11.40 4.16 3.81
C GLU A 63 -11.16 4.31 2.31
N VAL A 64 -11.58 5.44 1.73
CA VAL A 64 -11.34 5.75 0.31
C VAL A 64 -9.84 5.81 0.01
N ILE A 65 -9.06 6.54 0.81
CA ILE A 65 -7.60 6.61 0.60
C ILE A 65 -6.98 5.22 0.72
N ALA A 66 -7.38 4.45 1.74
CA ALA A 66 -6.84 3.14 2.01
C ALA A 66 -7.09 2.14 0.85
N GLU A 67 -8.25 2.22 0.21
CA GLU A 67 -8.57 1.42 -0.96
C GLU A 67 -7.83 1.92 -2.21
N VAL A 68 -7.99 3.20 -2.55
CA VAL A 68 -7.47 3.80 -3.78
C VAL A 68 -5.93 3.75 -3.82
N ALA A 69 -5.27 4.00 -2.68
CA ALA A 69 -3.81 4.03 -2.63
C ALA A 69 -3.18 2.72 -3.11
N LEU A 70 -3.58 1.58 -2.55
CA LEU A 70 -2.95 0.30 -2.87
C LEU A 70 -3.49 -0.35 -4.15
N ARG A 71 -4.73 -0.04 -4.51
CA ARG A 71 -5.35 -0.57 -5.73
C ARG A 71 -4.89 0.17 -6.98
N ASP A 72 -4.83 1.50 -6.92
CA ASP A 72 -4.70 2.34 -8.11
C ASP A 72 -3.41 3.18 -8.14
N LEU A 73 -2.85 3.58 -6.98
CA LEU A 73 -1.76 4.57 -6.92
C LEU A 73 -0.38 3.98 -6.65
N VAL A 74 -0.31 2.75 -6.18
CA VAL A 74 0.95 2.06 -5.89
C VAL A 74 1.04 0.82 -6.75
N THR A 75 2.12 0.71 -7.51
CA THR A 75 2.44 -0.49 -8.29
C THR A 75 3.79 -1.06 -7.89
N ILE A 76 3.91 -2.37 -8.03
CA ILE A 76 5.13 -3.13 -7.79
C ILE A 76 5.68 -3.55 -9.14
N ASP A 77 6.88 -3.08 -9.44
CA ASP A 77 7.63 -3.49 -10.62
C ASP A 77 8.53 -4.67 -10.25
N GLU A 78 8.25 -5.80 -10.90
CA GLU A 78 8.96 -7.06 -10.77
C GLU A 78 9.95 -7.31 -11.91
N SER A 79 10.24 -6.32 -12.76
CA SER A 79 11.15 -6.45 -13.90
C SER A 79 12.57 -6.90 -13.54
N GLY A 80 12.96 -6.73 -12.27
CA GLY A 80 14.19 -7.30 -11.70
C GLY A 80 14.20 -8.84 -11.62
N LEU A 81 13.03 -9.48 -11.77
CA LEU A 81 12.80 -10.92 -11.76
C LEU A 81 12.47 -11.49 -13.15
N SER A 82 11.83 -10.69 -14.02
CA SER A 82 11.47 -11.07 -15.40
C SER A 82 11.23 -9.82 -16.26
N GLU A 83 11.97 -9.68 -17.37
CA GLU A 83 11.94 -8.47 -18.23
C GLU A 83 10.58 -8.20 -18.90
N ASP A 84 9.68 -9.20 -18.95
CA ASP A 84 8.36 -9.11 -19.60
C ASP A 84 7.18 -9.00 -18.62
N THR A 85 7.44 -8.92 -17.30
CA THR A 85 6.37 -8.84 -16.31
C THR A 85 5.92 -7.38 -16.13
N PRO A 86 4.65 -7.03 -16.47
CA PRO A 86 4.16 -5.68 -16.24
C PRO A 86 4.05 -5.39 -14.73
N PRO A 87 4.17 -4.13 -14.29
CA PRO A 87 3.92 -3.77 -12.90
C PRO A 87 2.50 -4.15 -12.47
N VAL A 88 2.38 -4.74 -11.29
CA VAL A 88 1.10 -5.12 -10.67
C VAL A 88 0.69 -4.10 -9.61
N SER A 89 -0.59 -4.01 -9.28
CA SER A 89 -1.01 -3.15 -8.17
C SER A 89 -0.45 -3.66 -6.83
N ALA A 90 -0.19 -2.78 -5.87
CA ALA A 90 0.27 -3.19 -4.55
C ALA A 90 -0.73 -4.12 -3.85
N LEU A 91 -2.03 -3.89 -4.06
CA LEU A 91 -3.07 -4.74 -3.49
C LEU A 91 -3.03 -6.16 -4.09
N GLU A 92 -2.89 -6.27 -5.41
CA GLU A 92 -2.76 -7.55 -6.11
C GLU A 92 -1.51 -8.31 -5.63
N TRP A 93 -0.36 -7.63 -5.60
CA TRP A 93 0.89 -8.21 -5.09
C TRP A 93 0.76 -8.71 -3.65
N LEU A 94 0.06 -7.96 -2.78
CA LEU A 94 -0.21 -8.38 -1.41
C LEU A 94 -1.09 -9.64 -1.37
N GLU A 95 -2.17 -9.69 -2.15
CA GLU A 95 -3.01 -10.89 -2.21
C GLU A 95 -2.26 -12.11 -2.77
N ASP A 96 -1.36 -11.93 -3.74
CA ASP A 96 -0.49 -13.00 -4.26
C ASP A 96 0.47 -13.53 -3.19
N VAL A 97 1.10 -12.63 -2.43
CA VAL A 97 1.94 -12.96 -1.27
C VAL A 97 1.16 -13.83 -0.27
N LYS A 98 -0.08 -13.45 0.03
CA LYS A 98 -0.96 -14.15 0.98
C LYS A 98 -1.48 -15.48 0.45
N ALA A 99 -1.71 -15.59 -0.86
CA ALA A 99 -2.19 -16.81 -1.52
C ALA A 99 -1.12 -17.92 -1.60
N GLY A 100 0.15 -17.61 -1.26
CA GLY A 100 1.26 -18.57 -1.26
C GLY A 100 2.41 -18.19 -2.19
N GLY A 101 2.35 -17.03 -2.84
CA GLY A 101 3.37 -16.53 -3.77
C GLY A 101 4.78 -16.38 -3.18
N LEU A 102 4.92 -16.37 -1.84
CA LEU A 102 6.24 -16.46 -1.21
C LEU A 102 7.02 -17.71 -1.64
N GLU A 103 6.39 -18.85 -1.90
CA GLU A 103 7.09 -20.05 -2.41
C GLU A 103 7.67 -19.85 -3.82
N ALA A 104 7.08 -18.97 -4.64
CA ALA A 104 7.62 -18.59 -5.95
C ALA A 104 8.75 -17.55 -5.85
N LEU A 105 8.68 -16.63 -4.87
CA LEU A 105 9.76 -15.68 -4.57
C LEU A 105 10.97 -16.34 -3.89
N ARG A 106 10.74 -17.43 -3.14
CA ARG A 106 11.75 -18.30 -2.53
C ARG A 106 12.57 -19.13 -3.53
N ALA A 107 12.22 -19.12 -4.82
CA ALA A 107 12.98 -19.81 -5.87
C ALA A 107 14.30 -19.09 -6.24
N VAL A 108 14.64 -17.98 -5.57
CA VAL A 108 15.98 -17.40 -5.59
C VAL A 108 16.89 -18.21 -4.65
N GLU A 109 17.53 -19.24 -5.21
CA GLU A 109 18.62 -20.06 -4.66
C GLU A 109 18.83 -20.05 -3.12
N LEU A 110 17.89 -20.64 -2.37
CA LEU A 110 18.16 -21.01 -0.98
C LEU A 110 19.22 -22.12 -0.95
N LYS A 111 20.39 -21.85 -0.33
CA LYS A 111 21.34 -22.93 0.01
C LYS A 111 20.76 -23.76 1.14
N PRO A 112 20.98 -25.09 1.16
CA PRO A 112 20.50 -25.95 2.24
C PRO A 112 21.03 -25.47 3.60
N GLY A 113 20.13 -25.08 4.51
CA GLY A 113 20.46 -24.66 5.88
C GLY A 113 20.32 -23.15 6.16
N GLU A 114 19.99 -22.33 5.17
CA GLU A 114 19.65 -20.92 5.38
C GLU A 114 18.15 -20.76 5.69
N GLU A 115 17.80 -20.07 6.79
CA GLU A 115 16.44 -19.56 6.97
C GLU A 115 16.19 -18.51 5.87
N ALA A 116 15.06 -18.59 5.16
CA ALA A 116 14.72 -17.60 4.16
C ALA A 116 14.83 -16.18 4.75
N ASP A 117 15.78 -15.41 4.23
CA ASP A 117 16.02 -14.01 4.59
C ASP A 117 14.99 -13.12 3.89
N ASP A 118 13.70 -13.36 4.16
CA ASP A 118 12.60 -12.61 3.53
C ASP A 118 12.41 -11.22 4.19
N THR A 119 13.48 -10.62 4.70
CA THR A 119 13.47 -9.26 5.26
C THR A 119 13.09 -8.22 4.21
N GLU A 120 13.33 -8.49 2.93
CA GLU A 120 12.86 -7.68 1.82
C GLU A 120 11.33 -7.68 1.69
N VAL A 121 10.71 -8.85 1.64
CA VAL A 121 9.25 -8.97 1.55
C VAL A 121 8.56 -8.38 2.78
N VAL A 122 9.10 -8.62 3.98
CA VAL A 122 8.61 -7.99 5.21
C VAL A 122 8.69 -6.46 5.13
N GLY A 123 9.81 -5.93 4.64
CA GLY A 123 10.00 -4.49 4.46
C GLY A 123 9.03 -3.90 3.43
N MET A 124 8.76 -4.61 2.34
CA MET A 124 7.77 -4.21 1.34
C MET A 124 6.36 -4.19 1.91
N ILE A 125 5.88 -5.28 2.52
CA ILE A 125 4.52 -5.34 3.09
C ILE A 125 4.33 -4.21 4.11
N TYR A 126 5.33 -3.99 4.98
CA TYR A 126 5.28 -2.90 5.96
C TYR A 126 5.17 -1.53 5.27
N THR A 127 5.95 -1.32 4.21
CA THR A 127 6.00 -0.07 3.46
C THR A 127 4.70 0.20 2.72
N LEU A 128 4.15 -0.81 2.04
CA LEU A 128 2.86 -0.73 1.36
C LEU A 128 1.74 -0.43 2.36
N ALA A 129 1.73 -1.12 3.51
CA ALA A 129 0.77 -0.82 4.55
C ALA A 129 0.85 0.64 5.02
N LYS A 130 2.07 1.17 5.19
CA LYS A 130 2.27 2.57 5.57
C LYS A 130 1.74 3.54 4.50
N LEU A 131 2.04 3.28 3.23
CA LEU A 131 1.56 4.07 2.09
C LEU A 131 0.03 4.12 2.05
N GLY A 132 -0.62 2.96 2.21
CA GLY A 132 -2.08 2.81 2.20
C GLY A 132 -2.80 3.18 3.49
N ASN A 133 -2.13 3.80 4.48
CA ASN A 133 -2.71 4.07 5.81
C ASN A 133 -3.27 2.84 6.54
N TRP A 134 -2.75 1.65 6.25
CA TRP A 134 -3.08 0.43 6.96
C TRP A 134 -2.17 0.24 8.18
N PRO A 135 -2.61 -0.47 9.24
CA PRO A 135 -1.77 -0.71 10.41
C PRO A 135 -0.58 -1.63 10.08
N PRO A 136 0.68 -1.14 9.97
CA PRO A 136 1.72 -1.87 9.24
C PRO A 136 2.10 -3.23 9.83
N LEU A 137 2.19 -3.33 11.16
CA LEU A 137 2.50 -4.59 11.84
C LEU A 137 1.37 -5.62 11.70
N ALA A 138 0.11 -5.16 11.73
CA ALA A 138 -1.04 -6.03 11.55
C ALA A 138 -1.09 -6.54 10.11
N THR A 139 -0.82 -5.67 9.13
CA THR A 139 -0.74 -6.06 7.72
C THR A 139 0.34 -7.12 7.51
N VAL A 140 1.56 -6.93 8.03
CA VAL A 140 2.62 -7.95 7.94
C VAL A 140 2.18 -9.29 8.54
N ALA A 141 1.57 -9.27 9.73
CA ALA A 141 1.08 -10.49 10.38
C ALA A 141 0.02 -11.21 9.54
N THR A 142 -0.97 -10.46 9.03
CA THR A 142 -2.06 -10.97 8.21
C THR A 142 -1.57 -11.57 6.90
N TYR A 143 -0.75 -10.82 6.15
CA TYR A 143 -0.34 -11.20 4.79
C TYR A 143 0.73 -12.30 4.78
N LEU A 144 1.50 -12.47 5.87
CA LEU A 144 2.42 -13.58 6.02
C LEU A 144 1.83 -14.78 6.80
N GLY A 145 0.60 -14.67 7.30
CA GLY A 145 -0.04 -15.73 8.09
C GLY A 145 0.68 -16.04 9.41
N VAL A 146 1.34 -15.06 10.03
CA VAL A 146 2.13 -15.23 11.27
C VAL A 146 1.52 -14.49 12.46
N SER A 147 1.93 -14.85 13.67
CA SER A 147 1.52 -14.11 14.87
C SER A 147 2.07 -12.68 14.86
N GLN A 148 1.37 -11.74 15.51
CA GLN A 148 1.81 -10.35 15.65
C GLN A 148 3.19 -10.22 16.36
N SER A 149 3.48 -11.10 17.32
CA SER A 149 4.79 -11.16 17.98
C SER A 149 5.91 -11.58 17.02
N THR A 150 5.61 -12.49 16.09
CA THR A 150 6.55 -12.93 15.05
C THR A 150 6.76 -11.84 14.01
N ALA A 151 5.68 -11.24 13.50
CA ALA A 151 5.75 -10.08 12.61
C ALA A 151 6.59 -8.93 13.20
N THR A 152 6.43 -8.64 14.50
CA THR A 152 7.22 -7.62 15.19
C THR A 152 8.72 -7.94 15.15
N ARG A 153 9.11 -9.19 15.42
CA ARG A 153 10.52 -9.62 15.36
C ARG A 153 11.07 -9.53 13.93
N MET A 154 10.30 -9.98 12.94
CA MET A 154 10.68 -9.93 11.53
C MET A 154 10.88 -8.48 11.06
N VAL A 155 9.97 -7.57 11.41
CA VAL A 155 10.10 -6.13 11.07
C VAL A 155 11.29 -5.50 11.80
N ALA A 156 11.54 -5.85 13.06
CA ALA A 156 12.71 -5.35 13.80
C ALA A 156 14.03 -5.79 13.17
N ARG A 157 14.07 -7.00 12.61
CA ARG A 157 15.20 -7.51 11.81
C ARG A 157 15.31 -6.76 10.49
N ALA A 158 14.22 -6.71 9.71
CA ALA A 158 14.18 -6.02 8.42
C ALA A 158 14.58 -4.54 8.50
N ARG A 159 14.24 -3.83 9.58
CA ARG A 159 14.71 -2.45 9.83
C ARG A 159 16.23 -2.30 9.91
N LYS A 160 16.94 -3.33 10.36
CA LYS A 160 18.41 -3.32 10.49
C LYS A 160 19.12 -3.72 9.21
N GLU A 161 18.42 -4.34 8.28
CA GLU A 161 19.05 -5.06 7.17
C GLU A 161 18.56 -4.55 5.82
N ASN A 162 17.36 -3.97 5.76
CA ASN A 162 16.69 -3.70 4.50
C ASN A 162 16.60 -2.20 4.12
N ARG A 163 16.77 -1.94 2.83
CA ARG A 163 16.68 -0.61 2.21
C ARG A 163 15.33 0.08 2.37
N TRP A 164 14.22 -0.68 2.47
CA TRP A 164 12.87 -0.12 2.62
C TRP A 164 12.71 0.74 3.89
N PHE A 165 13.58 0.56 4.88
CA PHE A 165 13.59 1.33 6.12
C PHE A 165 14.71 2.38 6.19
N ARG A 166 15.62 2.39 5.23
CA ARG A 166 16.87 3.16 5.28
C ARG A 166 16.95 4.25 4.22
N ASP A 167 16.49 3.95 3.02
CA ASP A 167 16.62 4.82 1.87
C ASP A 167 15.27 5.48 1.54
N ASN A 168 15.30 6.68 0.97
CA ASN A 168 14.15 7.22 0.24
C ASN A 168 13.95 6.36 -1.02
N TRP A 169 13.27 5.22 -0.87
CA TRP A 169 12.99 4.28 -1.95
C TRP A 169 11.93 4.78 -2.94
N PHE A 170 11.42 6.01 -2.76
CA PHE A 170 10.73 6.75 -3.80
C PHE A 170 11.69 6.95 -4.97
N ARG A 171 11.57 6.13 -6.02
CA ARG A 171 12.14 6.52 -7.31
C ARG A 171 11.31 7.68 -7.82
N ASP A 172 11.97 8.79 -8.14
CA ASP A 172 11.32 9.87 -8.86
C ASP A 172 10.90 9.32 -10.23
N GLY A 173 9.58 9.22 -10.44
CA GLY A 173 8.97 8.93 -11.73
C GLY A 173 8.97 10.17 -12.62
#